data_AF-A0A3B0W0U3-F1
#
_entry.id   AF-A0A3B0W0U3-F1
#
_cell.length_a   1.000
_cell.length_b   1.000
_cell.length_c   1.000
_cell.angle_alpha   90.00
_cell.angle_beta   90.00
_cell.angle_gamma   90.00
#
_symmetry.space_group_name_H-M   'P 1'
#
loop_
_entity.id
_entity.type
_entity.pdbx_description
1 polymer ?
#
loop_
_entity_poly.entity_id
_entity_poly.type
_entity_poly.pdbx_seq_one_letter_code
_entity_poly.pdbx_strand_id
1 'polypeptide(L)'
;MTTVDFIAACSYTFGMKTAISIPDSVFQAAEKYAKRTQKSRSQLFSEAMVEYLERHTPNEITRTLNETVESIDDSYNAFLKKASHILLEQSEW
;
A
#
# COMPACT_ATOMS: atom_id res chain seq x y z
N MET A 1 25.84 -44.95 -8.63
CA MET A 1 24.99 -44.71 -7.44
C MET A 1 24.87 -43.21 -7.31
N THR A 2 23.69 -42.71 -7.64
CA THR A 2 23.32 -41.30 -7.77
C THR A 2 23.22 -40.62 -6.41
N THR A 3 23.85 -39.47 -6.24
CA THR A 3 23.33 -38.42 -5.36
C THR A 3 23.32 -37.15 -6.18
N VAL A 4 22.11 -36.79 -6.63
CA VAL A 4 21.81 -35.51 -7.26
C VAL A 4 21.92 -34.42 -6.18
N ASP A 5 22.75 -33.42 -6.43
CA ASP A 5 22.81 -32.20 -5.65
C ASP A 5 21.46 -31.48 -5.74
N PHE A 6 20.66 -31.60 -4.68
CA PHE A 6 19.46 -30.80 -4.51
C PHE A 6 19.87 -29.41 -4.01
N ILE A 7 20.40 -28.59 -4.92
CA ILE A 7 20.45 -27.15 -4.71
C ILE A 7 19.00 -26.67 -4.76
N ALA A 8 18.36 -26.67 -3.59
CA ALA A 8 17.14 -25.92 -3.37
C ALA A 8 17.48 -24.46 -3.68
N ALA A 9 17.06 -24.01 -4.86
CA ALA A 9 17.27 -22.66 -5.34
C ALA A 9 16.73 -21.69 -4.28
N CYS A 10 17.66 -21.09 -3.53
CA CYS A 10 17.40 -19.90 -2.73
C CYS A 10 16.58 -18.93 -3.57
N SER A 11 15.33 -18.68 -3.18
CA SER A 11 14.50 -17.66 -3.79
C SER A 11 15.21 -16.32 -3.64
N TYR A 12 15.87 -15.84 -4.70
CA TYR A 12 16.63 -14.58 -4.72
C TYR A 12 15.69 -13.38 -4.89
N THR A 13 14.69 -13.30 -4.03
CA THR A 13 13.87 -12.10 -3.80
C THR A 13 13.60 -12.06 -2.31
N PHE A 14 14.30 -11.18 -1.62
CA PHE A 14 14.16 -10.92 -0.18
C PHE A 14 12.83 -10.17 0.05
N GLY A 15 11.71 -10.91 0.02
CA GLY A 15 10.38 -10.33 0.16
C GLY A 15 9.42 -11.27 0.89
N MET A 16 8.57 -10.69 1.74
CA MET A 16 7.50 -11.40 2.43
C MET A 16 6.50 -11.99 1.42
N LYS A 17 6.00 -13.19 1.70
CA LYS A 17 4.96 -13.85 0.89
C LYS A 17 3.65 -13.82 1.68
N THR A 18 2.59 -13.35 1.03
CA THR A 18 1.24 -13.37 1.59
C THR A 18 0.34 -14.16 0.65
N ALA A 19 -0.43 -15.11 1.20
CA ALA A 19 -1.49 -15.77 0.48
C ALA A 19 -2.79 -14.97 0.67
N ILE A 20 -3.43 -14.59 -0.43
CA ILE A 20 -4.72 -13.87 -0.43
C ILE A 20 -5.76 -14.68 -1.18
N SER A 21 -6.99 -14.67 -0.69
CA SER A 21 -8.14 -15.20 -1.43
C SER A 21 -8.80 -14.06 -2.19
N ILE A 22 -8.98 -14.22 -3.50
CA ILE A 22 -9.65 -13.25 -4.38
C ILE A 22 -10.68 -13.99 -5.24
N PRO A 23 -11.72 -13.28 -5.76
CA PRO A 23 -12.68 -13.90 -6.66
C PRO A 23 -12.00 -14.47 -7.92
N ASP A 24 -12.47 -15.63 -8.39
CA ASP A 24 -11.93 -16.30 -9.58
C ASP A 24 -11.92 -15.41 -10.82
N SER A 25 -12.94 -14.56 -10.99
CA SER A 25 -13.03 -13.60 -12.09
C SER A 25 -11.85 -12.62 -12.10
N VAL A 26 -11.44 -12.14 -10.93
CA VAL A 26 -10.30 -11.23 -10.77
C VAL A 26 -9.00 -11.96 -11.06
N PHE A 27 -8.83 -13.17 -10.52
CA PHE A 27 -7.65 -13.99 -10.78
C PHE A 27 -7.47 -14.27 -12.28
N GLN A 28 -8.53 -14.66 -12.98
CA GLN A 28 -8.49 -14.93 -14.41
C GLN A 28 -8.18 -13.69 -15.25
N ALA A 29 -8.72 -12.52 -14.87
CA ALA A 29 -8.42 -11.26 -15.54
C ALA A 29 -6.94 -10.87 -15.36
N ALA A 30 -6.42 -11.00 -14.14
CA ALA A 30 -5.01 -10.74 -13.83
C ALA A 30 -4.08 -11.70 -14.59
N GLU A 31 -4.40 -12.99 -14.66
CA GLU A 31 -3.63 -13.98 -15.43
C GLU A 31 -3.56 -13.66 -16.93
N LYS A 32 -4.69 -13.28 -17.54
CA LYS A 32 -4.73 -12.88 -18.94
C LYS A 32 -3.87 -11.64 -19.19
N TYR A 33 -3.94 -10.67 -18.28
CA TYR A 33 -3.14 -9.46 -18.36
C TYR A 33 -1.64 -9.75 -18.23
N ALA A 34 -1.25 -10.49 -17.18
CA ALA A 34 0.13 -10.88 -16.92
C ALA A 34 0.77 -11.59 -18.13
N LYS A 35 0.03 -12.52 -18.76
CA LYS A 35 0.48 -13.21 -19.97
C LYS A 35 0.69 -12.27 -21.15
N ARG A 36 -0.25 -11.33 -21.38
CA ARG A 36 -0.14 -10.35 -22.47
C ARG A 36 1.00 -9.36 -22.26
N THR A 37 1.30 -9.00 -21.02
CA THR A 37 2.37 -8.05 -20.68
C THR A 37 3.69 -8.72 -20.32
N GLN A 38 3.79 -10.05 -20.43
CA GLN A 38 4.96 -10.85 -20.02
C GLN A 38 5.43 -10.58 -18.58
N LYS A 39 4.49 -10.29 -17.67
CA LYS A 39 4.79 -10.07 -16.25
C LYS A 39 4.56 -11.34 -15.46
N SER A 40 5.35 -11.54 -14.41
CA SER A 40 5.03 -12.56 -13.41
C SER A 40 3.80 -12.14 -12.60
N ARG A 41 3.08 -13.12 -12.05
CA ARG A 41 1.94 -12.87 -11.16
C ARG A 41 2.31 -11.99 -9.97
N SER A 42 3.42 -12.32 -9.30
CA SER A 42 3.90 -11.55 -8.14
C SER A 42 4.23 -10.12 -8.52
N GLN A 43 4.90 -9.90 -9.65
CA GLN A 43 5.19 -8.55 -10.11
C GLN A 43 3.91 -7.75 -10.38
N LEU A 44 2.94 -8.33 -11.08
CA LEU A 44 1.68 -7.65 -11.37
C LEU A 44 0.94 -7.22 -10.10
N PHE A 45 0.80 -8.12 -9.13
CA PHE A 45 0.14 -7.81 -7.87
C PHE A 45 0.91 -6.77 -7.04
N SER A 46 2.24 -6.86 -7.00
CA SER A 46 3.06 -5.87 -6.30
C SER A 46 2.92 -4.46 -6.92
N GLU A 47 3.00 -4.34 -8.24
CA GLU A 47 2.81 -3.06 -8.94
C GLU A 47 1.41 -2.48 -8.68
N ALA A 48 0.37 -3.31 -8.76
CA ALA A 48 -1.00 -2.88 -8.48
C ALA A 48 -1.19 -2.41 -7.03
N MET A 49 -0.53 -3.04 -6.07
CA MET A 49 -0.58 -2.62 -4.67
C MET A 49 0.14 -1.30 -4.43
N VAL A 50 1.32 -1.10 -5.02
CA VAL A 50 2.03 0.19 -4.95
C VAL A 50 1.15 1.29 -5.52
N GLU A 51 0.62 1.10 -6.72
CA GLU A 51 -0.22 2.09 -7.40
C GLU A 51 -1.54 2.35 -6.64
N TYR A 52 -2.13 1.33 -6.02
CA TYR A 52 -3.31 1.48 -5.17
C TYR A 52 -2.97 2.32 -3.93
N LEU A 53 -1.89 1.99 -3.23
CA LEU A 53 -1.48 2.71 -2.03
C LEU A 53 -1.12 4.16 -2.37
N GLU A 54 -0.35 4.42 -3.40
CA GLU A 54 0.00 5.78 -3.83
C GLU A 54 -1.23 6.65 -4.10
N ARG A 55 -2.25 6.10 -4.79
CA ARG A 55 -3.53 6.81 -5.02
C ARG A 55 -4.29 7.13 -3.74
N HIS A 56 -4.12 6.33 -2.69
CA HIS A 56 -4.84 6.47 -1.43
C HIS A 56 -3.99 7.08 -0.30
N THR A 57 -2.69 7.28 -0.51
CA THR A 57 -1.78 7.82 0.51
C THR A 57 -2.14 9.25 0.93
N PRO A 58 -2.54 10.18 0.03
CA PRO A 58 -3.01 11.50 0.45
C PRO A 58 -4.20 11.40 1.40
N ASN A 59 -5.15 10.49 1.11
CA ASN A 59 -6.34 10.30 1.92
C ASN A 59 -6.04 9.60 3.26
N GLU A 60 -5.10 8.66 3.29
CA GLU A 60 -4.66 7.99 4.53
C GLU A 60 -3.90 8.93 5.46
N ILE A 61 -3.01 9.78 4.93
CA ILE A 61 -2.30 10.78 5.75
C ILE A 61 -3.30 11.78 6.33
N THR A 62 -4.20 12.32 5.50
CA THR A 62 -5.24 13.23 5.98
C THR A 62 -6.18 12.55 6.97
N ARG A 63 -6.59 11.30 6.73
CA ARG A 63 -7.44 10.55 7.67
C ARG A 63 -6.73 10.30 9.00
N THR A 64 -5.49 9.81 8.98
CA THR A 64 -4.69 9.58 10.19
C THR A 64 -4.48 10.87 10.99
N LEU A 65 -4.24 11.98 10.29
CA LEU A 65 -4.09 13.29 10.92
C LEU A 65 -5.40 13.74 11.58
N ASN A 66 -6.54 13.58 10.88
CA ASN A 66 -7.85 13.91 11.43
C ASN A 66 -8.17 13.05 12.66
N GLU A 67 -7.96 11.73 12.59
CA GLU A 67 -8.15 10.80 13.71
C GLU A 67 -7.25 11.17 14.91
N THR A 68 -6.00 11.57 14.65
CA THR A 68 -5.08 12.02 15.70
C THR A 68 -5.57 13.31 16.34
N VAL A 69 -6.01 14.30 15.55
CA VAL A 69 -6.56 15.57 16.06
C VAL A 69 -7.85 15.36 16.86
N GLU A 70 -8.70 14.41 16.47
CA GLU A 70 -9.91 14.03 17.20
C GLU A 70 -9.61 13.28 18.51
N SER A 71 -8.52 12.52 18.56
CA SER A 71 -8.12 11.77 19.77
C SER A 71 -7.49 12.64 20.87
N ILE A 72 -7.16 13.90 20.57
CA ILE A 72 -6.57 14.85 21.54
C ILE A 72 -7.71 15.59 22.27
N ASP A 73 -7.63 15.58 23.61
CA ASP A 73 -8.59 16.19 24.55
C ASP A 73 -9.08 17.59 24.14
N ASP A 74 -10.38 17.86 24.39
CA ASP A 74 -11.10 19.07 23.94
C ASP A 74 -10.45 20.38 24.38
N SER A 75 -9.75 20.39 25.52
CA SER A 75 -8.99 21.54 26.03
C SER A 75 -7.88 21.99 25.07
N TYR A 76 -7.20 21.03 24.43
CA TYR A 76 -6.10 21.28 23.50
C TYR A 76 -6.59 21.61 22.09
N ASN A 77 -7.81 21.15 21.76
CA ASN A 77 -8.41 21.23 20.43
C ASN A 77 -8.76 22.69 20.04
N ALA A 78 -9.21 23.51 21.00
CA ALA A 78 -9.56 24.91 20.73
C ALA A 78 -8.34 25.79 20.38
N PHE A 79 -7.20 25.57 21.04
CA PHE A 79 -5.95 26.27 20.74
C PHE A 79 -5.38 25.83 19.40
N LEU A 80 -5.32 24.52 19.16
CA LEU A 80 -4.82 23.96 17.90
C LEU A 80 -5.67 24.39 16.70
N LYS A 81 -7.02 24.39 16.82
CA LYS A 81 -7.92 24.89 15.77
C LYS A 81 -7.68 26.35 15.42
N LYS A 82 -7.47 27.21 16.43
CA LYS A 82 -7.16 28.63 16.19
C LYS A 82 -5.80 28.80 15.52
N ALA A 83 -4.78 28.10 15.99
CA ALA A 83 -3.43 28.21 15.45
C ALA A 83 -3.34 27.65 14.01
N SER A 84 -4.00 26.53 13.72
CA SER A 84 -4.01 25.93 12.39
C SER A 84 -4.78 26.77 11.38
N HIS A 85 -5.91 27.38 11.76
CA HIS A 85 -6.66 28.30 10.88
C HIS A 85 -5.79 29.47 10.42
N ILE A 86 -5.06 30.10 11.36
CA ILE A 86 -4.17 31.24 11.05
C ILE A 86 -3.02 30.83 10.12
N LEU A 87 -2.43 29.65 10.33
CA LEU A 87 -1.31 29.16 9.51
C LEU A 87 -1.75 28.75 8.10
N LEU A 88 -2.92 28.10 7.97
CA LEU A 88 -3.46 27.67 6.67
C LEU A 88 -3.99 28.85 5.84
N GLU A 89 -4.49 29.91 6.47
CA GLU A 89 -4.83 31.16 5.77
C GLU A 89 -3.61 31.91 5.22
N GLN A 90 -2.41 31.64 5.75
CA GLN A 90 -1.17 32.26 5.31
C GLN A 90 -0.37 31.43 4.31
N SER A 91 -0.74 30.16 4.10
CA SER A 91 -0.14 29.33 3.07
C SER A 91 -0.82 29.60 1.73
N GLU A 92 -0.10 30.23 0.80
CA GLU A 92 -0.48 30.26 -0.61
C GLU A 92 -0.38 28.83 -1.16
N TRP A 93 -1.51 28.30 -1.64
CA TRP A 93 -1.60 26.99 -2.30
C TRP A 93 -1.15 27.09 -3.76
#